data_AF-A0AA38L614-F1
#
_entry.id   AF-A0AA38L614-F1
#
_cell.length_a   1.000
_cell.length_b   1.000
_cell.length_c   1.000
_cell.angle_alpha   90.00
_cell.angle_beta   90.00
_cell.angle_gamma   90.00
#
_symmetry.space_group_name_H-M   'P 1'
#
loop_
_entity.id
_entity.type
_entity.pdbx_description
1 polymer ?
#
loop_
_entity_poly.entity_id
_entity_poly.type
_entity_poly.pdbx_seq_one_letter_code
_entity_poly.pdbx_strand_id
1 'polypeptide(L)'
;MSSSSVLSEERGARGIPKAPFIQDVEKHIGGADAEVEGPLKAIQDAISKYRYMDSNLTQRRLGLEEKIPDIKKTLSMVEYLQERREGKSSQSEDDLEDDLEDEDSNSKPLKTTFELNDTLFAEAELEDTDTVYLWLGANVMLSYKLPAAIQLLRSKLEAAEANVASLTEDLEFLREQLTMMEVNMARVYNWDVKRRREHRTAEEQGGKSASEKEGG
;
A
#
# COMPACT_ATOMS: atom_id res chain seq x y z
N MET A 1 34.22 -1.87 -20.14
CA MET A 1 32.94 -2.59 -19.89
C MET A 1 32.07 -1.68 -19.05
N SER A 2 31.38 -0.73 -19.68
CA SER A 2 30.52 0.21 -18.95
C SER A 2 29.20 -0.51 -18.68
N SER A 3 28.99 -0.94 -17.44
CA SER A 3 27.68 -1.39 -16.97
C SER A 3 26.76 -0.17 -17.00
N SER A 4 26.03 0.02 -18.10
CA SER A 4 24.97 1.02 -18.15
C SER A 4 23.92 0.57 -17.15
N SER A 5 23.84 1.26 -16.01
CA SER A 5 22.79 1.03 -15.01
C SER A 5 21.42 1.05 -15.69
N VAL A 6 20.65 -0.02 -15.51
CA VAL A 6 19.28 -0.14 -16.04
C VAL A 6 18.30 0.72 -15.23
N LEU A 7 18.74 1.27 -14.10
CA LEU A 7 17.96 2.15 -13.24
C LEU A 7 18.47 3.59 -13.37
N SER A 8 17.54 4.54 -13.46
CA SER A 8 17.84 5.97 -13.43
C SER A 8 18.37 6.39 -12.05
N GLU A 9 19.20 7.44 -12.01
CA GLU A 9 19.60 8.11 -10.78
C GLU A 9 18.45 8.93 -10.17
N GLU A 10 17.44 9.29 -10.97
CA GLU A 10 16.22 9.93 -10.49
C GLU A 10 15.43 8.97 -9.58
N ARG A 11 15.13 9.45 -8.36
CA ARG A 11 14.33 8.72 -7.37
C ARG A 11 13.02 9.46 -7.12
N GLY A 12 11.93 8.73 -6.97
CA GLY A 12 10.65 9.26 -6.51
C GLY A 12 10.68 9.69 -5.04
N ALA A 13 9.57 10.20 -4.55
CA ALA A 13 9.42 10.83 -3.22
C ALA A 13 9.95 10.00 -2.03
N ARG A 14 10.05 8.67 -2.16
CA ARG A 14 10.51 7.76 -1.10
C ARG A 14 11.70 6.89 -1.49
N GLY A 15 12.48 7.35 -2.46
CA GLY A 15 13.71 6.65 -2.88
C GLY A 15 13.48 5.50 -3.85
N ILE A 16 12.24 5.31 -4.34
CA ILE A 16 11.92 4.34 -5.39
C ILE A 16 12.63 4.76 -6.68
N PRO A 17 13.52 3.93 -7.25
CA PRO A 17 14.21 4.27 -8.50
C PRO A 17 13.21 4.47 -9.63
N LYS A 18 13.47 5.46 -10.50
CA LYS A 18 12.70 5.65 -11.72
C LYS A 18 13.19 4.72 -12.82
N ALA A 19 12.27 4.08 -13.53
CA ALA A 19 12.54 3.28 -14.70
C ALA A 19 12.87 4.21 -15.89
N PRO A 20 14.08 4.11 -16.49
CA PRO A 20 14.41 4.89 -17.68
C PRO A 20 13.66 4.35 -18.90
N PHE A 21 13.29 5.21 -19.84
CA PHE A 21 12.72 4.76 -21.11
C PHE A 21 13.83 4.54 -22.15
N ILE A 22 13.89 3.35 -22.74
CA ILE A 22 14.89 3.02 -23.76
C ILE A 22 14.33 3.42 -25.14
N GLN A 23 14.68 4.62 -25.61
CA GLN A 23 14.29 5.09 -26.94
C GLN A 23 15.02 4.36 -28.07
N ASP A 24 16.34 4.23 -27.94
CA ASP A 24 17.20 3.56 -28.90
C ASP A 24 17.76 2.29 -28.27
N VAL A 25 17.19 1.16 -28.68
CA VAL A 25 17.50 -0.17 -28.14
C VAL A 25 18.89 -0.62 -28.59
N GLU A 26 19.26 -0.34 -29.84
CA GLU A 26 20.54 -0.73 -30.41
C GLU A 26 21.70 -0.03 -29.70
N LYS A 27 21.57 1.29 -29.50
CA LYS A 27 22.56 2.08 -28.75
C LYS A 27 22.66 1.62 -27.29
N HIS A 28 21.54 1.23 -26.68
CA HIS A 28 21.52 0.78 -25.28
C HIS A 28 22.19 -0.59 -25.09
N ILE A 29 22.02 -1.50 -26.04
CA ILE A 29 22.61 -2.85 -25.99
C ILE A 29 24.11 -2.83 -26.36
N GLY A 30 24.58 -1.77 -27.04
CA GLY A 30 25.99 -1.59 -27.38
C GLY A 30 26.31 -1.81 -28.86
N GLY A 31 25.30 -1.70 -29.73
CA GLY A 31 25.43 -1.79 -31.20
C GLY A 31 24.75 -3.01 -31.81
N ALA A 32 24.71 -3.04 -33.14
CA ALA A 32 24.03 -4.07 -33.94
C ALA A 32 24.42 -5.51 -33.59
N ASP A 33 25.68 -5.77 -33.21
CA ASP A 33 26.18 -7.12 -32.96
C ASP A 33 26.24 -7.53 -31.48
N ALA A 34 25.93 -6.61 -30.56
CA ALA A 34 26.10 -6.84 -29.12
C ALA A 34 25.13 -7.89 -28.55
N GLU A 35 25.53 -8.55 -27.45
CA GLU A 35 24.77 -9.65 -26.84
C GLU A 35 23.58 -9.13 -26.00
N VAL A 36 22.39 -9.68 -26.24
CA VAL A 36 21.12 -9.18 -25.68
C VAL A 36 20.77 -9.81 -24.32
N GLU A 37 21.34 -10.97 -24.00
CA GLU A 37 21.00 -11.74 -22.80
C GLU A 37 21.29 -10.96 -21.51
N GLY A 38 22.44 -10.27 -21.44
CA GLY A 38 22.82 -9.45 -20.29
C GLY A 38 21.82 -8.31 -19.99
N PRO A 39 21.53 -7.43 -20.96
CA PRO A 39 20.52 -6.38 -20.82
C PRO A 39 19.12 -6.90 -20.47
N LEU A 40 18.66 -7.99 -21.10
CA LEU A 40 17.37 -8.62 -20.77
C LEU A 40 17.32 -9.12 -19.33
N LYS A 41 18.37 -9.79 -18.87
CA LYS A 41 18.47 -10.25 -17.48
C LYS A 41 18.43 -9.09 -16.50
N ALA A 42 19.14 -8.01 -16.78
CA ALA A 42 19.15 -6.82 -15.92
C ALA A 42 17.78 -6.12 -15.87
N ILE A 43 17.04 -6.08 -16.99
CA ILE A 43 15.64 -5.61 -17.03
C ILE A 43 14.73 -6.52 -16.19
N GLN A 44 14.87 -7.83 -16.31
CA GLN A 44 14.09 -8.81 -15.56
C GLN A 44 14.36 -8.73 -14.05
N ASP A 45 15.62 -8.53 -13.66
CA ASP A 45 16.01 -8.31 -12.26
C ASP A 45 15.38 -7.02 -11.71
N ALA A 46 15.35 -5.95 -12.51
CA ALA A 46 14.70 -4.69 -12.13
C ALA A 46 13.17 -4.84 -11.98
N ILE A 47 12.50 -5.54 -12.91
CA ILE A 47 11.07 -5.87 -12.79
C ILE A 47 10.80 -6.64 -11.49
N SER A 48 11.64 -7.64 -11.18
CA SER A 48 11.51 -8.45 -9.96
C SER A 48 11.63 -7.60 -8.69
N LYS A 49 12.54 -6.61 -8.69
CA LYS A 49 12.67 -5.65 -7.58
C LYS A 49 11.43 -4.76 -7.43
N TYR A 50 10.90 -4.22 -8.53
CA TYR A 50 9.68 -3.41 -8.47
C TYR A 50 8.48 -4.23 -7.97
N ARG A 51 8.30 -5.48 -8.41
CA ARG A 51 7.24 -6.38 -7.91
C ARG A 51 7.37 -6.67 -6.43
N TYR A 52 8.60 -6.88 -5.94
CA TYR A 52 8.84 -7.06 -4.51
C TYR A 52 8.47 -5.81 -3.70
N MET A 53 8.84 -4.63 -4.18
CA MET A 53 8.46 -3.36 -3.55
C MET A 53 6.93 -3.16 -3.54
N ASP A 54 6.26 -3.42 -4.67
CA ASP A 54 4.81 -3.32 -4.82
C ASP A 54 4.07 -4.24 -3.83
N SER A 55 4.50 -5.51 -3.72
CA SER A 55 3.93 -6.46 -2.77
C SER A 55 4.10 -6.00 -1.32
N ASN A 56 5.28 -5.51 -0.94
CA ASN A 56 5.55 -5.01 0.41
C ASN A 56 4.71 -3.77 0.75
N LEU A 57 4.60 -2.81 -0.16
CA LEU A 57 3.80 -1.60 0.08
C LEU A 57 2.30 -1.92 0.11
N THR A 58 1.85 -2.86 -0.73
CA THR A 58 0.46 -3.36 -0.70
C THR A 58 0.12 -3.99 0.64
N GLN A 59 0.98 -4.87 1.17
CA GLN A 59 0.78 -5.48 2.49
C GLN A 59 0.73 -4.44 3.61
N ARG A 60 1.60 -3.43 3.57
CA ARG A 60 1.58 -2.33 4.54
C ARG A 60 0.29 -1.51 4.46
N ARG A 61 -0.20 -1.22 3.25
CA ARG A 61 -1.45 -0.48 3.05
C ARG A 61 -2.64 -1.28 3.60
N LEU A 62 -2.74 -2.56 3.25
CA LEU A 62 -3.81 -3.45 3.73
C LEU A 62 -3.85 -3.50 5.26
N GLY A 63 -2.69 -3.65 5.91
CA GLY A 63 -2.62 -3.68 7.37
C GLY A 63 -2.97 -2.34 8.05
N LEU A 64 -2.93 -1.21 7.34
CA LEU A 64 -3.45 0.07 7.84
C LEU A 64 -4.95 0.20 7.57
N GLU A 65 -5.40 -0.20 6.37
CA GLU A 65 -6.82 -0.20 5.98
C GLU A 65 -7.67 -1.08 6.92
N GLU A 66 -7.12 -2.19 7.41
CA GLU A 66 -7.76 -3.05 8.41
C GLU A 66 -7.87 -2.39 9.80
N LYS A 67 -6.86 -1.62 10.21
CA LYS A 67 -6.79 -1.01 11.55
C LYS A 67 -7.57 0.30 11.68
N ILE A 68 -7.72 1.04 10.58
CA ILE A 68 -8.41 2.33 10.58
C ILE A 68 -9.85 2.22 11.14
N PRO A 69 -10.67 1.24 10.73
CA PRO A 69 -12.00 1.02 11.32
C PRO A 69 -11.98 0.83 12.84
N ASP A 70 -11.03 0.05 13.36
CA ASP A 70 -10.89 -0.19 14.81
C ASP A 70 -10.53 1.09 15.57
N ILE A 71 -9.62 1.91 15.01
CA ILE A 71 -9.27 3.21 15.58
C ILE A 71 -10.49 4.14 15.58
N LYS A 72 -11.27 4.17 14.49
CA LYS A 72 -12.50 4.97 14.38
C LYS A 72 -13.56 4.54 15.37
N LYS A 73 -13.82 3.24 15.50
CA LYS A 73 -14.78 2.69 16.46
C LYS A 73 -14.37 3.01 17.90
N THR A 74 -13.09 2.86 18.21
CA THR A 74 -12.53 3.18 19.53
C THR A 74 -12.67 4.67 19.83
N LEU A 75 -12.31 5.54 18.88
CA LEU A 75 -12.45 7.00 19.01
C LEU A 75 -13.91 7.39 19.26
N SER A 76 -14.84 6.87 18.47
CA SER A 76 -16.27 7.13 18.61
C SER A 76 -16.80 6.71 19.99
N MET A 77 -16.35 5.59 20.53
CA MET A 77 -16.73 5.16 21.88
C MET A 77 -16.19 6.10 22.97
N VAL A 78 -14.93 6.54 22.86
CA VAL A 78 -14.34 7.46 23.85
C VAL A 78 -15.01 8.84 23.77
N GLU A 79 -15.35 9.32 22.56
CA GLU A 79 -16.13 10.54 22.36
C GLU A 79 -17.53 10.42 22.97
N TYR A 80 -18.23 9.30 22.76
CA TYR A 80 -19.53 9.00 23.38
C TYR A 80 -19.46 9.03 24.91
N LEU A 81 -18.43 8.41 25.50
CA LEU A 81 -18.23 8.43 26.96
C LEU A 81 -17.96 9.86 27.48
N GLN A 82 -17.25 10.69 26.71
CA GLN A 82 -17.04 12.11 27.05
C GLN A 82 -18.34 12.91 26.98
N GLU A 83 -19.12 12.77 25.92
CA GLU A 83 -20.37 13.52 25.71
C GLU A 83 -21.41 13.17 26.78
N ARG A 84 -21.54 11.89 27.12
CA ARG A 84 -22.42 11.43 28.21
C ARG A 84 -22.04 12.09 29.53
N ARG A 85 -20.75 12.12 29.86
CA ARG A 85 -20.24 12.75 31.08
C ARG A 85 -20.47 14.26 31.12
N GLU A 86 -20.34 14.93 29.97
CA GLU A 86 -20.60 16.38 29.86
C GLU A 86 -22.11 16.72 29.90
N GLY A 87 -23.00 15.73 30.05
CA GLY A 87 -24.44 15.92 30.09
C GLY A 87 -25.04 16.30 28.74
N LYS A 88 -24.31 16.06 27.64
CA LYS A 88 -24.73 16.36 26.26
C LYS A 88 -25.54 15.23 25.64
N SER A 89 -26.32 14.47 26.42
CA SER A 89 -27.20 13.46 25.86
C SER A 89 -28.29 14.13 25.01
N SER A 90 -28.01 14.27 23.72
CA SER A 90 -29.03 14.33 22.67
C SER A 90 -29.96 13.15 22.91
N GLN A 91 -31.26 13.45 23.05
CA GLN A 91 -32.34 12.49 23.02
C GLN A 91 -32.13 11.53 21.85
N SER A 92 -31.65 10.31 22.10
CA SER A 92 -31.83 9.21 21.19
C SER A 92 -33.28 8.75 21.34
N GLU A 93 -34.03 8.76 20.25
CA GLU A 93 -35.47 8.46 20.16
C GLU A 93 -35.88 7.03 20.59
N ASP A 94 -34.97 6.22 21.14
CA ASP A 94 -35.21 4.82 21.54
C ASP A 94 -35.52 4.65 23.04
N ASP A 95 -35.62 5.74 23.81
CA ASP A 95 -35.93 5.74 25.25
C ASP A 95 -37.38 6.23 25.53
N LEU A 96 -38.31 5.97 24.59
CA LEU A 96 -39.71 6.46 24.64
C LEU A 96 -40.69 5.58 25.43
N GLU A 97 -40.23 4.54 26.13
CA GLU A 97 -41.10 3.76 27.02
C GLU A 97 -40.32 3.27 28.25
N ASP A 98 -40.08 4.12 29.25
CA ASP A 98 -40.54 3.84 30.61
C ASP A 98 -40.27 4.99 31.60
N ASP A 99 -41.28 5.18 32.43
CA ASP A 99 -41.33 5.79 33.76
C ASP A 99 -41.02 7.28 34.02
N LEU A 100 -42.11 7.90 34.47
CA LEU A 100 -42.24 9.07 35.32
C LEU A 100 -41.39 8.93 36.61
N GLU A 101 -40.93 10.08 37.12
CA GLU A 101 -40.32 10.30 38.44
C GLU A 101 -38.82 9.95 38.58
N ASP A 102 -37.95 10.96 38.49
CA ASP A 102 -36.98 11.31 39.54
C ASP A 102 -36.12 12.54 39.17
N GLU A 103 -36.33 13.64 39.89
CA GLU A 103 -35.52 14.87 39.89
C GLU A 103 -34.24 14.69 40.73
N ASP A 104 -33.31 13.83 40.32
CA ASP A 104 -31.96 13.84 40.91
C ASP A 104 -30.88 13.74 39.83
N SER A 105 -30.06 14.80 39.75
CA SER A 105 -29.09 15.09 38.70
C SER A 105 -27.84 14.21 38.79
N ASN A 106 -27.99 12.91 38.63
CA ASN A 106 -26.88 12.00 38.45
C ASN A 106 -27.18 11.10 37.25
N SER A 107 -26.36 11.25 36.21
CA SER A 107 -26.37 10.46 34.98
C SER A 107 -26.75 8.99 35.27
N LYS A 108 -27.86 8.51 34.69
CA LYS A 108 -28.29 7.10 34.83
C LYS A 108 -27.08 6.20 34.48
N PRO A 109 -26.82 5.07 35.17
CA PRO A 109 -25.72 4.18 34.82
C PRO A 109 -25.89 3.60 33.40
N LEU A 110 -24.80 3.45 32.63
CA LEU A 110 -24.85 2.89 31.27
C LEU A 110 -24.96 1.37 31.37
N LYS A 111 -26.12 0.80 31.03
CA LYS A 111 -26.25 -0.64 30.81
C LYS A 111 -25.63 -1.01 29.48
N THR A 112 -24.66 -1.93 29.49
CA THR A 112 -24.02 -2.43 28.27
C THR A 112 -23.65 -3.90 28.42
N THR A 113 -23.50 -4.60 27.30
CA THR A 113 -23.09 -6.00 27.25
C THR A 113 -21.61 -6.09 26.92
N PHE A 114 -20.83 -6.62 27.86
CA PHE A 114 -19.40 -6.85 27.70
C PHE A 114 -19.13 -8.25 27.16
N GLU A 115 -18.25 -8.33 26.18
CA GLU A 115 -17.72 -9.58 25.65
C GLU A 115 -16.71 -10.20 26.63
N LEU A 116 -17.04 -11.38 27.16
CA LEU A 116 -16.15 -12.21 27.99
C LEU A 116 -15.37 -13.23 27.14
N ASN A 117 -16.00 -13.70 26.06
CA ASN A 117 -15.46 -14.60 25.04
C ASN A 117 -16.27 -14.39 23.75
N ASP A 118 -15.80 -14.87 22.60
CA ASP A 118 -16.40 -14.70 21.26
C ASP A 118 -17.90 -15.04 21.21
N THR A 119 -18.37 -15.94 22.09
CA THR A 119 -19.78 -16.37 22.18
C THR A 119 -20.40 -16.13 23.56
N LEU A 120 -19.74 -15.39 24.45
CA LEU A 120 -20.19 -15.16 25.83
C LEU A 120 -20.18 -13.66 26.15
N PHE A 121 -21.36 -13.14 26.43
CA PHE A 121 -21.56 -11.74 26.82
C PHE A 121 -22.17 -11.68 28.22
N ALA A 122 -21.80 -10.66 28.99
CA ALA A 122 -22.41 -10.34 30.27
C ALA A 122 -22.91 -8.91 30.28
N GLU A 123 -24.10 -8.71 30.84
CA GLU A 123 -24.65 -7.38 31.07
C GLU A 123 -23.98 -6.77 32.31
N ALA A 124 -23.57 -5.51 32.20
CA ALA A 124 -23.07 -4.74 33.32
C ALA A 124 -23.50 -3.28 33.22
N GLU A 125 -23.63 -2.65 34.40
CA GLU A 125 -23.86 -1.23 34.56
C GLU A 125 -22.52 -0.51 34.72
N LEU A 126 -22.26 0.48 33.88
CA LEU A 126 -21.06 1.30 33.89
C LEU A 126 -21.37 2.66 34.53
N GLU A 127 -20.61 2.98 35.57
CA GLU A 127 -20.58 4.31 36.18
C GLU A 127 -19.79 5.30 35.30
N ASP A 128 -20.07 6.59 35.42
CA ASP A 128 -19.34 7.61 34.68
C ASP A 128 -17.86 7.64 35.11
N THR A 129 -16.98 7.35 34.16
CA THR A 129 -15.53 7.34 34.38
C THR A 129 -14.84 8.48 33.63
N ASP A 130 -13.77 9.01 34.21
CA ASP A 130 -12.95 10.06 33.60
C ASP A 130 -11.75 9.49 32.81
N THR A 131 -11.53 8.18 32.90
CA THR A 131 -10.33 7.53 32.35
C THR A 131 -10.66 6.27 31.58
N VAL A 132 -9.97 6.09 30.46
CA VAL A 132 -9.99 4.87 29.65
C VAL A 132 -8.61 4.23 29.63
N TYR A 133 -8.57 2.92 29.47
CA TYR A 133 -7.32 2.17 29.32
C TYR A 133 -7.10 1.84 27.84
N LEU A 134 -5.99 2.31 27.27
CA LEU A 134 -5.63 2.07 25.89
C LEU A 134 -4.46 1.09 25.80
N TRP A 135 -4.59 0.08 24.94
CA TRP A 135 -3.51 -0.84 24.61
C TRP A 135 -2.60 -0.25 23.55
N LEU A 136 -1.32 -0.02 23.90
CA LEU A 136 -0.34 0.62 23.01
C LEU A 136 0.51 -0.41 22.24
N GLY A 137 0.34 -1.70 22.53
CA GLY A 137 1.16 -2.78 22.00
C GLY A 137 2.31 -3.15 22.94
N ALA A 138 3.11 -4.14 22.54
CA ALA A 138 4.26 -4.64 23.30
C ALA A 138 3.95 -5.00 24.77
N ASN A 139 2.75 -5.53 25.03
CA ASN A 139 2.25 -5.85 26.38
C ASN A 139 2.11 -4.64 27.32
N VAL A 140 1.91 -3.44 26.76
CA VAL A 140 1.75 -2.19 27.52
C VAL A 140 0.34 -1.63 27.32
N MET A 141 -0.34 -1.39 28.45
CA MET A 141 -1.61 -0.68 28.55
C MET A 141 -1.42 0.54 29.45
N LEU A 142 -1.95 1.70 29.05
CA LEU A 142 -1.87 2.93 29.85
C LEU A 142 -3.26 3.54 30.05
N SER A 143 -3.49 4.13 31.22
CA SER A 143 -4.68 4.91 31.50
C SER A 143 -4.53 6.34 31.00
N TYR A 144 -5.57 6.83 30.32
CA TYR A 144 -5.66 8.19 29.80
C TYR A 144 -6.96 8.82 30.25
N LYS A 145 -6.92 10.12 30.54
CA LYS A 145 -8.14 10.93 30.69
C LYS A 145 -8.85 11.01 29.34
N LEU A 146 -10.19 11.08 29.34
CA LEU A 146 -11.00 11.10 28.10
C LEU A 146 -10.49 12.11 27.05
N PRO A 147 -10.18 13.38 27.39
CA PRO A 147 -9.70 14.35 26.40
C PRO A 147 -8.33 13.98 25.80
N ALA A 148 -7.44 13.43 26.63
CA ALA A 148 -6.11 13.01 26.19
C ALA A 148 -6.18 11.75 25.31
N ALA A 149 -7.08 10.82 25.64
CA ALA A 149 -7.34 9.63 24.83
C ALA A 149 -7.87 10.00 23.44
N ILE A 150 -8.83 10.94 23.35
CA ILE A 150 -9.38 11.44 22.08
C ILE A 150 -8.30 12.11 21.25
N GLN A 151 -7.48 12.98 21.85
CA GLN A 151 -6.38 13.63 21.15
C GLN A 151 -5.37 12.59 20.60
N LEU A 152 -5.02 11.59 21.40
CA LEU A 152 -4.13 10.51 21.00
C LEU A 152 -4.71 9.71 19.82
N LEU A 153 -5.97 9.27 19.93
CA LEU A 153 -6.64 8.47 18.91
C LEU A 153 -6.84 9.26 17.61
N ARG A 154 -7.20 10.55 17.68
CA ARG A 154 -7.28 11.44 16.51
C ARG A 154 -5.94 11.60 15.82
N SER A 155 -4.87 11.87 16.56
CA SER A 155 -3.51 11.97 16.00
C SER A 155 -3.07 10.66 15.33
N LYS A 156 -3.40 9.50 15.93
CA LYS A 156 -3.11 8.18 15.33
C LYS A 156 -3.93 7.92 14.08
N LEU A 157 -5.20 8.31 14.08
CA LEU A 157 -6.09 8.18 12.93
C LEU A 157 -5.59 9.02 11.76
N GLU A 158 -5.31 10.30 11.99
CA GLU A 158 -4.78 11.22 10.96
C GLU A 158 -3.47 10.70 10.38
N ALA A 159 -2.53 10.25 11.23
CA ALA A 159 -1.28 9.66 10.78
C ALA A 159 -1.49 8.37 9.95
N ALA A 160 -2.45 7.52 10.33
CA ALA A 160 -2.78 6.31 9.59
C ALA A 160 -3.41 6.62 8.22
N GLU A 161 -4.34 7.56 8.16
CA GLU A 161 -5.00 8.00 6.92
C GLU A 161 -3.99 8.68 5.97
N ALA A 162 -3.14 9.57 6.49
CA ALA A 162 -2.06 10.18 5.71
C ALA A 162 -1.07 9.13 5.18
N ASN A 163 -0.73 8.12 5.98
CA ASN A 163 0.12 7.02 5.54
C ASN A 163 -0.54 6.21 4.42
N VAL A 164 -1.84 5.89 4.49
CA VAL A 164 -2.56 5.19 3.43
C VAL A 164 -2.60 5.99 2.14
N ALA A 165 -2.89 7.30 2.22
CA ALA A 165 -2.85 8.18 1.06
C ALA A 165 -1.47 8.16 0.39
N SER A 166 -0.42 8.33 1.19
CA SER A 166 0.95 8.28 0.73
C SER A 166 1.27 6.91 0.09
N LEU A 167 0.94 5.78 0.72
CA LEU A 167 1.21 4.45 0.17
C LEU A 167 0.49 4.21 -1.15
N THR A 168 -0.70 4.81 -1.32
CA THR A 168 -1.47 4.72 -2.56
C THR A 168 -0.75 5.41 -3.72
N GLU A 169 -0.22 6.62 -3.50
CA GLU A 169 0.59 7.34 -4.50
C GLU A 169 1.86 6.56 -4.89
N ASP A 170 2.55 5.96 -3.91
CA ASP A 170 3.75 5.15 -4.19
C ASP A 170 3.43 3.88 -4.98
N LEU A 171 2.31 3.23 -4.69
CA LEU A 171 1.85 2.05 -5.43
C LEU A 171 1.50 2.42 -6.88
N GLU A 172 0.89 3.58 -7.09
CA GLU A 172 0.64 4.09 -8.43
C GLU A 172 1.96 4.35 -9.18
N PHE A 173 2.91 5.02 -8.55
CA PHE A 173 4.25 5.24 -9.12
C PHE A 173 4.95 3.92 -9.47
N LEU A 174 4.89 2.90 -8.60
CA LEU A 174 5.46 1.58 -8.85
C LEU A 174 4.82 0.87 -10.05
N ARG A 175 3.50 1.00 -10.22
CA ARG A 175 2.79 0.44 -11.40
C ARG A 175 3.25 1.10 -12.69
N GLU A 176 3.47 2.41 -12.68
CA GLU A 176 4.05 3.12 -13.81
C GLU A 176 5.47 2.61 -14.11
N GLN A 177 6.33 2.49 -13.09
CA GLN A 177 7.70 2.00 -13.28
C GLN A 177 7.72 0.57 -13.84
N LEU A 178 6.85 -0.30 -13.34
CA LEU A 178 6.71 -1.67 -13.80
C LEU A 178 6.27 -1.71 -15.28
N THR A 179 5.28 -0.89 -15.65
CA THR A 179 4.81 -0.77 -17.03
C THR A 179 5.94 -0.29 -17.95
N MET A 180 6.71 0.73 -17.53
CA MET A 180 7.85 1.24 -18.30
C MET A 180 8.92 0.16 -18.51
N MET A 181 9.24 -0.62 -17.48
CA MET A 181 10.19 -1.72 -17.58
C MET A 181 9.70 -2.86 -18.48
N GLU A 182 8.41 -3.20 -18.42
CA GLU A 182 7.80 -4.23 -19.28
C GLU A 182 7.80 -3.80 -20.75
N VAL A 183 7.52 -2.52 -21.03
CA VAL A 183 7.65 -1.95 -22.39
C VAL A 183 9.10 -2.04 -22.86
N ASN A 184 10.07 -1.65 -22.03
CA ASN A 184 11.49 -1.76 -22.36
C ASN A 184 11.90 -3.21 -22.66
N MET A 185 11.44 -4.17 -21.85
CA MET A 185 11.69 -5.60 -22.05
C MET A 185 11.16 -6.06 -23.42
N ALA A 186 9.92 -5.70 -23.75
CA ALA A 186 9.30 -6.05 -25.03
C ALA A 186 10.05 -5.41 -26.21
N ARG A 187 10.51 -4.17 -26.08
CA ARG A 187 11.30 -3.48 -27.12
C ARG A 187 12.64 -4.17 -27.37
N VAL A 188 13.35 -4.55 -26.32
CA VAL A 188 14.62 -5.29 -26.41
C VAL A 188 14.39 -6.65 -27.08
N TYR A 189 13.36 -7.37 -26.67
CA TYR A 189 13.00 -8.66 -27.27
C TYR A 189 12.62 -8.53 -28.76
N ASN A 190 11.78 -7.55 -29.10
CA ASN A 190 11.36 -7.31 -30.48
C ASN A 190 12.54 -6.92 -31.38
N TRP A 191 13.47 -6.12 -30.87
CA TRP A 191 14.69 -5.77 -31.58
C TRP A 191 15.57 -7.00 -31.84
N ASP A 192 15.79 -7.85 -30.83
CA ASP A 192 16.57 -9.09 -30.98
C ASP A 192 15.94 -10.06 -31.99
N VAL A 193 14.62 -10.25 -31.93
CA VAL A 193 13.89 -11.07 -32.90
C VAL A 193 14.03 -10.52 -34.32
N LYS A 194 13.90 -9.20 -34.51
CA LYS A 194 14.05 -8.55 -35.81
C LYS A 194 15.46 -8.78 -36.37
N ARG A 195 16.49 -8.54 -35.56
CA ARG A 195 17.90 -8.75 -35.94
C ARG A 195 18.18 -10.20 -36.32
N ARG A 196 17.73 -11.17 -35.53
CA ARG A 196 17.92 -12.62 -35.83
C ARG A 196 17.23 -13.04 -37.13
N ARG A 197 16.06 -12.46 -37.41
CA ARG A 197 15.35 -12.70 -38.67
C ARG A 197 16.12 -12.13 -39.86
N GLU A 198 16.62 -10.90 -39.74
CA GLU A 198 17.43 -10.24 -40.78
C GLU A 198 18.71 -11.03 -41.09
N HIS A 199 19.43 -11.50 -40.06
CA HIS A 199 20.63 -12.33 -40.24
C HIS A 199 20.33 -13.63 -41.00
N ARG A 200 19.26 -14.34 -40.62
CA ARG A 200 18.82 -15.57 -41.31
C ARG A 200 18.46 -15.31 -42.77
N THR A 201 17.74 -14.22 -43.05
CA THR A 201 17.40 -13.88 -44.45
C THR A 201 18.62 -13.48 -45.27
N ALA A 202 19.62 -12.82 -44.67
CA ALA A 202 20.86 -12.47 -45.34
C ALA A 202 21.70 -13.71 -45.67
N GLU A 203 21.77 -14.69 -44.76
CA GLU A 203 22.41 -15.98 -44.99
C GLU A 203 21.73 -16.77 -46.13
N GLU A 204 20.40 -16.82 -46.15
CA GLU A 204 19.63 -17.50 -47.20
C GLU A 204 19.81 -16.87 -48.59
N GLN A 205 19.94 -15.54 -48.66
CA GLN A 205 20.20 -14.81 -49.91
C GLN A 205 21.65 -14.98 -50.38
N GLY A 206 22.60 -14.92 -49.46
CA GLY A 206 24.02 -15.18 -49.74
C GLY A 206 24.26 -16.59 -50.27
N GLY A 207 23.66 -17.61 -49.63
CA GLY A 207 23.77 -19.00 -50.06
C GLY A 207 23.20 -19.27 -51.46
N LYS A 208 22.06 -18.66 -51.82
CA LYS A 208 21.48 -18.78 -53.17
C LYS A 208 22.39 -18.16 -54.24
N SER A 209 22.92 -16.96 -53.97
CA SER A 209 23.84 -16.26 -54.90
C SER A 209 25.19 -16.96 -55.11
N ALA A 210 25.66 -17.73 -54.12
CA ALA A 210 26.84 -18.56 -54.23
C ALA A 210 26.59 -19.82 -55.07
N SER A 211 25.44 -20.48 -54.88
CA SER A 211 25.05 -21.66 -55.66
C SER A 211 24.79 -21.37 -57.15
N GLU A 212 24.33 -20.16 -57.50
CA GLU A 212 24.16 -19.74 -58.89
C GLU A 212 25.49 -19.43 -59.61
N LYS A 213 26.56 -19.10 -58.88
CA LYS A 213 27.88 -18.82 -59.45
C LYS A 213 28.75 -20.06 -59.68
N GLU A 214 28.51 -21.15 -58.96
CA GLU A 214 29.25 -22.41 -59.13
C GLU A 214 28.62 -23.35 -60.18
N GLY A 215 27.39 -23.04 -60.64
CA GLY A 215 26.63 -23.89 -61.57
C GLY A 215 26.63 -23.47 -63.04
N GLY A 216 27.42 -22.47 -63.45
CA GLY A 216 27.53 -21.97 -64.84
C GLY A 216 28.95 -22.03 -65.36
#